data_AF-A0A0Q4S7E6-F1
#
_entry.id   AF-A0A0Q4S7E6-F1
#
_cell.length_a   1.000
_cell.length_b   1.000
_cell.length_c   1.000
_cell.angle_alpha   90.00
_cell.angle_beta   90.00
_cell.angle_gamma   90.00
#
_symmetry.space_group_name_H-M   'P 1'
#
loop_
_entity.id
_entity.type
_entity.pdbx_description
1 polymer ?
#
loop_
_entity_poly.entity_id
_entity_poly.type
_entity_poly.pdbx_seq_one_letter_code
_entity_poly.pdbx_strand_id
1 'polypeptide(L)'
;MHSPRNWIAVASAEHARRGCAVPGAGYMQVCHGKVAPLQRVQAGDRVAYYASALTMGGSDRVQAFVSIGTVLPGAAYAFDMGSGFVPYRKDVAYVPDALEAPIRPLLAQLEFVEDLQRWGAKFRFGLFAISDHDMRVIALAMGASEQLLHF
;
A
#
# COMPACT_ATOMS: atom_id res chain seq x y z
N MET A 1 8.78 19.82 -11.44
CA MET A 1 7.86 19.34 -10.39
C MET A 1 7.78 17.82 -10.55
N HIS A 2 7.91 17.06 -9.45
CA HIS A 2 7.77 15.60 -9.48
C HIS A 2 6.29 15.25 -9.63
N SER A 3 5.93 14.50 -10.68
CA SER A 3 4.59 13.92 -10.76
C SER A 3 4.51 12.76 -9.76
N PRO A 4 3.51 12.75 -8.86
CA PRO A 4 3.32 11.65 -7.91
C PRO A 4 3.38 10.28 -8.57
N ARG A 5 4.18 9.36 -8.01
CA ARG A 5 4.15 7.95 -8.41
C ARG A 5 3.12 7.20 -7.57
N ASN A 6 2.62 6.10 -8.11
CA ASN A 6 1.66 5.25 -7.42
C ASN A 6 2.27 3.88 -7.12
N TRP A 7 1.98 3.37 -5.92
CA TRP A 7 2.58 2.15 -5.40
C TRP A 7 1.52 1.20 -4.86
N ILE A 8 1.69 -0.10 -5.13
CA ILE A 8 1.05 -1.15 -4.36
C ILE A 8 2.06 -1.68 -3.35
N ALA A 9 1.72 -1.59 -2.06
CA ALA A 9 2.44 -2.20 -0.96
C ALA A 9 1.77 -3.51 -0.55
N VAL A 10 2.54 -4.59 -0.39
CA VAL A 10 2.00 -5.92 -0.03
C VAL A 10 2.37 -6.26 1.40
N ALA A 11 1.36 -6.53 2.22
CA ALA A 11 1.51 -6.98 3.60
C ALA A 11 0.28 -7.80 4.04
N SER A 12 0.28 -8.33 5.26
CA SER A 12 -0.94 -8.89 5.84
C SER A 12 -1.95 -7.78 6.15
N ALA A 13 -3.24 -8.11 6.21
CA ALA A 13 -4.28 -7.12 6.49
C ALA A 13 -4.10 -6.50 7.88
N GLU A 14 -3.76 -7.29 8.89
CA GLU A 14 -3.47 -6.77 10.24
C GLU A 14 -2.31 -5.76 10.25
N HIS A 15 -1.25 -6.03 9.48
CA HIS A 15 -0.10 -5.14 9.39
C HIS A 15 -0.48 -3.81 8.75
N ALA A 16 -1.22 -3.87 7.63
CA ALA A 16 -1.69 -2.67 6.93
C ALA A 16 -2.64 -1.83 7.81
N ARG A 17 -3.61 -2.48 8.48
CA ARG A 17 -4.54 -1.82 9.41
C ARG A 17 -3.81 -1.16 10.57
N ARG A 18 -2.83 -1.85 11.18
CA ARG A 18 -2.04 -1.30 12.30
C ARG A 18 -1.29 -0.03 11.90
N GLY A 19 -0.69 0.00 10.71
CA GLY A 19 -0.02 1.19 10.19
C GLY A 19 -0.99 2.33 9.89
N CYS A 20 -2.19 2.00 9.39
CA CYS A 20 -3.24 2.96 9.07
C CYS A 20 -3.92 3.58 10.32
N ALA A 21 -4.06 2.80 11.39
CA ALA A 21 -4.79 3.20 12.59
C ALA A 21 -4.00 4.12 13.55
N VAL A 22 -2.75 4.48 13.22
CA VAL A 22 -1.97 5.41 14.04
C VAL A 22 -2.57 6.82 13.94
N PRO A 23 -2.92 7.47 15.07
CA PRO A 23 -3.48 8.82 15.04
C PRO A 23 -2.53 9.84 14.42
N GLY A 24 -3.09 10.76 13.63
CA GLY A 24 -2.30 11.78 12.91
C GLY A 24 -1.70 11.22 11.64
N ALA A 25 -0.44 10.80 11.68
CA ALA A 25 0.25 10.18 10.54
C ALA A 25 0.36 8.66 10.75
N GLY A 26 -0.20 7.91 9.80
CA GLY A 26 0.07 6.49 9.70
C GLY A 26 1.47 6.22 9.17
N TYR A 27 1.83 4.94 9.06
CA TYR A 27 3.10 4.54 8.46
C TYR A 27 2.94 3.46 7.40
N MET A 28 3.88 3.42 6.45
CA MET A 28 4.16 2.26 5.62
C MET A 28 5.44 1.57 6.08
N GLN A 29 5.38 0.24 6.14
CA GLN A 29 6.49 -0.68 6.39
C GLN A 29 6.29 -1.88 5.47
N VAL A 30 7.29 -2.22 4.66
CA VAL A 30 7.18 -3.27 3.63
C VAL A 30 8.45 -4.12 3.58
N CYS A 31 8.41 -5.20 2.80
CA CYS A 31 9.59 -6.02 2.45
C CYS A 31 10.42 -6.44 3.67
N HIS A 32 9.75 -6.91 4.73
CA HIS A 32 10.38 -7.33 6.00
C HIS A 32 11.16 -6.22 6.73
N GLY A 33 10.77 -4.95 6.53
CA GLY A 33 11.38 -3.81 7.22
C GLY A 33 12.65 -3.28 6.56
N LYS A 34 12.98 -3.71 5.34
CA LYS A 34 14.15 -3.23 4.60
C LYS A 34 13.98 -1.76 4.19
N VAL A 35 15.08 -1.00 4.25
CA VAL A 35 15.10 0.42 3.86
C VAL A 35 15.04 0.64 2.34
N ALA A 36 15.71 -0.21 1.56
CA ALA A 36 15.91 0.01 0.11
C ALA A 36 14.59 0.19 -0.69
N PRO A 37 13.51 -0.57 -0.44
CA PRO A 37 12.24 -0.34 -1.12
C PRO A 37 11.63 1.04 -0.83
N LEU A 38 11.75 1.53 0.41
CA LEU A 38 11.20 2.82 0.86
C LEU A 38 12.00 4.01 0.33
N GLN A 39 13.29 3.85 0.04
CA GLN A 39 14.11 4.91 -0.54
C GLN A 39 13.64 5.34 -1.94
N ARG A 40 12.91 4.48 -2.65
CA ARG A 40 12.32 4.79 -3.96
C ARG A 40 11.03 5.60 -3.87
N VAL A 41 10.40 5.63 -2.70
CA VAL A 41 9.11 6.27 -2.46
C VAL A 41 9.35 7.70 -2.01
N GLN A 42 8.77 8.67 -2.70
CA GLN A 42 8.97 10.09 -2.44
C GLN A 42 7.75 10.73 -1.77
N ALA A 43 7.94 11.91 -1.20
CA ALA A 43 6.84 12.69 -0.67
C ALA A 43 5.86 13.04 -1.79
N GLY A 44 4.55 12.91 -1.52
CA GLY A 44 3.50 13.11 -2.52
C GLY A 44 3.18 11.87 -3.36
N ASP A 45 4.00 10.81 -3.32
CA ASP A 45 3.62 9.53 -3.94
C ASP A 45 2.40 8.94 -3.24
N ARG A 46 1.61 8.14 -3.96
CA ARG A 46 0.42 7.46 -3.44
C ARG A 46 0.71 5.98 -3.19
N VAL A 47 0.13 5.43 -2.14
CA VAL A 47 0.30 4.01 -1.79
C VAL A 47 -1.05 3.39 -1.45
N ALA A 48 -1.30 2.21 -2.01
CA ALA A 48 -2.40 1.33 -1.64
C ALA A 48 -1.82 0.02 -1.07
N TYR A 49 -2.26 -0.38 0.12
CA TYR A 49 -1.91 -1.66 0.72
C TYR A 49 -2.82 -2.75 0.19
N TYR A 50 -2.24 -3.79 -0.38
CA TYR A 50 -2.93 -5.03 -0.73
C TYR A 50 -2.54 -6.14 0.26
N ALA A 51 -3.53 -6.91 0.69
CA ALA A 51 -3.35 -8.07 1.54
C ALA A 51 -3.85 -9.35 0.87
N SER A 52 -2.97 -10.35 0.75
CA SER A 52 -3.35 -11.70 0.34
C SER A 52 -3.99 -12.50 1.47
N ALA A 53 -3.56 -12.25 2.71
CA ALA A 53 -3.96 -12.98 3.92
C ALA A 53 -4.15 -12.03 5.11
N LEU A 54 -4.84 -12.51 6.15
CA LEU A 54 -5.13 -11.74 7.36
C LEU A 54 -3.86 -11.49 8.18
N THR A 55 -3.11 -12.56 8.43
CA THR A 55 -1.88 -12.58 9.22
C THR A 55 -0.66 -12.90 8.35
N MET A 56 0.54 -12.61 8.86
CA MET A 56 1.78 -12.92 8.14
C MET A 56 1.99 -14.43 8.06
N GLY A 57 2.11 -14.98 6.85
CA GLY A 57 2.23 -16.42 6.63
C GLY A 57 0.92 -17.20 6.74
N GLY A 58 -0.20 -16.52 6.98
CA GLY A 58 -1.53 -17.13 7.00
C GLY A 58 -1.96 -17.65 5.61
N SER A 59 -2.85 -18.65 5.61
CA SER A 59 -3.42 -19.25 4.40
C SER A 59 -4.81 -18.68 4.04
N ASP A 60 -5.35 -17.78 4.86
CA ASP A 60 -6.61 -17.09 4.60
C ASP A 60 -6.56 -16.31 3.29
N ARG A 61 -7.71 -16.20 2.62
CA ARG A 61 -7.84 -15.49 1.34
C ARG A 61 -8.53 -14.16 1.53
N VAL A 62 -7.78 -13.16 2.00
CA VAL A 62 -8.27 -11.77 2.06
C VAL A 62 -8.39 -11.21 0.65
N GLN A 63 -7.27 -11.17 -0.09
CA GLN A 63 -7.18 -10.68 -1.46
C GLN A 63 -7.90 -9.33 -1.68
N ALA A 64 -7.58 -8.35 -0.85
CA ALA A 64 -8.23 -7.04 -0.84
C ALA A 64 -7.21 -5.90 -0.66
N PHE A 65 -7.57 -4.72 -1.16
CA PHE A 65 -6.94 -3.48 -0.75
C PHE A 65 -7.49 -3.07 0.61
N VAL A 66 -6.60 -2.67 1.52
CA VAL A 66 -6.90 -2.51 2.95
C VAL A 66 -6.80 -1.05 3.39
N SER A 67 -5.84 -0.30 2.84
CA SER A 67 -5.68 1.13 3.12
C SER A 67 -5.04 1.84 1.93
N ILE A 68 -5.30 3.14 1.80
CA ILE A 68 -4.77 3.97 0.72
C ILE A 68 -4.47 5.37 1.25
N GLY A 69 -3.42 5.99 0.74
CA GLY A 69 -3.02 7.33 1.17
C GLY A 69 -1.86 7.92 0.40
N THR A 70 -1.45 9.11 0.84
CA THR A 70 -0.33 9.87 0.26
C THR A 70 0.86 9.88 1.22
N VAL A 71 2.04 9.64 0.69
CA VAL A 71 3.29 9.58 1.44
C VAL A 71 3.72 10.98 1.86
N LEU A 72 4.00 11.14 3.15
CA LEU A 72 4.37 12.43 3.73
C LEU A 72 5.87 12.76 3.50
N PRO A 73 6.26 14.04 3.60
CA PRO A 73 7.66 14.45 3.61
C PRO A 73 8.47 13.75 4.71
N GLY A 74 9.73 13.42 4.40
CA GLY A 74 10.64 12.78 5.33
C GLY A 74 11.44 11.64 4.71
N ALA A 75 12.59 11.34 5.32
CA ALA A 75 13.36 10.15 5.01
C ALA A 75 12.71 8.90 5.64
N ALA A 76 13.02 7.73 5.10
CA ALA A 76 12.69 6.49 5.79
C ALA A 76 13.48 6.43 7.11
N TYR A 77 12.80 6.09 8.21
CA TYR A 77 13.38 6.09 9.54
C TYR A 77 13.27 4.70 10.18
N ALA A 78 14.26 4.36 11.01
CA ALA A 78 14.26 3.14 11.79
C ALA A 78 13.27 3.27 12.96
N PHE A 79 12.53 2.21 13.24
CA PHE A 79 11.59 2.15 14.36
C PHE A 79 11.82 0.87 15.15
N ASP A 80 12.23 0.98 16.41
CA ASP A 80 12.42 -0.19 17.27
C ASP A 80 11.05 -0.74 17.72
N MET A 81 10.70 -1.93 17.25
CA MET A 81 9.48 -2.62 17.65
C MET A 81 9.66 -3.43 18.94
N GLY A 82 10.85 -3.40 19.55
CA GLY A 82 11.26 -4.28 20.63
C GLY A 82 11.82 -5.61 20.12
N SER A 83 12.39 -6.40 21.03
CA SER A 83 12.88 -7.76 20.76
C SER A 83 13.91 -7.88 19.63
N GLY A 84 14.68 -6.81 19.38
CA GLY A 84 15.75 -6.79 18.38
C GLY A 84 15.30 -6.61 16.93
N PHE A 85 14.01 -6.33 16.68
CA PHE A 85 13.51 -6.05 15.33
C PHE A 85 13.33 -4.56 15.11
N VAL A 86 14.18 -3.98 14.25
CA VAL A 86 14.19 -2.55 13.91
C VAL A 86 13.91 -2.34 12.42
N PRO A 87 12.64 -2.37 12.00
CA PRO A 87 12.25 -2.09 10.62
C PRO A 87 12.35 -0.60 10.28
N TYR A 88 12.38 -0.32 8.97
CA TYR A 88 12.24 1.03 8.44
C TYR A 88 10.78 1.35 8.11
N ARG A 89 10.40 2.60 8.38
CA ARG A 89 9.06 3.17 8.13
C ARG A 89 9.14 4.47 7.36
N LYS A 90 8.03 4.84 6.73
CA LYS A 90 7.80 6.17 6.18
C LYS A 90 6.36 6.59 6.47
N ASP A 91 6.15 7.85 6.76
CA ASP A 91 4.83 8.35 7.16
C ASP A 91 3.89 8.49 5.96
N VAL A 92 2.62 8.18 6.19
CA VAL A 92 1.55 8.20 5.19
C VAL A 92 0.32 8.87 5.80
N ALA A 93 -0.22 9.85 5.08
CA ALA A 93 -1.54 10.39 5.34
C ALA A 93 -2.57 9.48 4.66
N TYR A 94 -3.15 8.57 5.44
CA TYR A 94 -4.19 7.67 4.96
C TYR A 94 -5.53 8.39 4.80
N VAL A 95 -6.31 7.96 3.82
CA VAL A 95 -7.68 8.44 3.61
C VAL A 95 -8.58 7.82 4.69
N PRO A 96 -9.18 8.61 5.61
CA PRO A 96 -9.87 8.06 6.78
C PRO A 96 -11.09 7.20 6.46
N ASP A 97 -11.87 7.59 5.45
CA ASP A 97 -13.13 6.92 5.09
C ASP A 97 -12.96 5.86 3.99
N ALA A 98 -11.72 5.49 3.66
CA ALA A 98 -11.47 4.46 2.66
C ALA A 98 -11.86 3.07 3.19
N LEU A 99 -12.66 2.35 2.40
CA LEU A 99 -13.15 1.01 2.69
C LEU A 99 -12.24 -0.05 2.06
N GLU A 100 -12.23 -1.24 2.67
CA GLU A 100 -11.53 -2.37 2.06
C GLU A 100 -12.23 -2.82 0.78
N ALA A 101 -11.46 -3.05 -0.29
CA ALA A 101 -11.98 -3.40 -1.60
C ALA A 101 -11.38 -4.73 -2.10
N PRO A 102 -12.19 -5.76 -2.41
CA PRO A 102 -11.68 -7.00 -2.96
C PRO A 102 -11.07 -6.75 -4.34
N ILE A 103 -9.93 -7.38 -4.65
CA ILE A 103 -9.25 -7.14 -5.93
C ILE A 103 -9.97 -7.78 -7.13
N ARG A 104 -10.72 -8.87 -6.90
CA ARG A 104 -11.28 -9.70 -7.98
C ARG A 104 -12.13 -8.94 -9.00
N PRO A 105 -13.07 -8.05 -8.61
CA PRO A 105 -13.84 -7.27 -9.57
C PRO A 105 -13.01 -6.24 -10.37
N LEU A 106 -11.80 -5.93 -9.89
CA LEU A 106 -10.94 -4.90 -10.47
C LEU A 106 -9.94 -5.45 -11.49
N LEU A 107 -9.66 -6.77 -11.48
CA LEU A 107 -8.57 -7.37 -12.24
C LEU A 107 -8.60 -7.05 -13.74
N ALA A 108 -9.78 -7.00 -14.36
CA ALA A 108 -9.92 -6.70 -15.79
C ALA A 108 -9.72 -5.21 -16.14
N GLN A 109 -9.71 -4.33 -15.14
CA GLN A 109 -9.55 -2.88 -15.30
C GLN A 109 -8.14 -2.40 -14.97
N LEU A 110 -7.31 -3.25 -14.35
CA LEU A 110 -5.97 -2.91 -13.88
C LEU A 110 -4.94 -3.19 -14.98
N GLU A 111 -4.29 -2.15 -15.48
CA GLU A 111 -3.25 -2.19 -16.51
C GLU A 111 -2.05 -3.03 -16.10
N PHE A 112 -1.70 -3.07 -14.81
CA PHE A 112 -0.62 -3.93 -14.36
C PHE A 112 -0.93 -5.44 -14.50
N VAL A 113 -2.20 -5.82 -14.67
CA VAL A 113 -2.65 -7.21 -14.83
C VAL A 113 -2.61 -7.59 -16.31
N GLU A 114 -1.50 -8.23 -16.70
CA GLU A 114 -1.25 -8.66 -18.09
C GLU A 114 -1.93 -10.01 -18.43
N ASP A 115 -2.19 -10.85 -17.42
CA ASP A 115 -2.82 -12.16 -17.55
C ASP A 115 -3.73 -12.44 -16.34
N LEU A 116 -5.04 -12.58 -16.57
CA LEU A 116 -6.04 -12.86 -15.53
C LEU A 116 -5.88 -14.22 -14.86
N GLN A 117 -5.17 -15.18 -15.46
CA GLN A 117 -4.85 -16.46 -14.82
C GLN A 117 -3.62 -16.35 -13.90
N ARG A 118 -2.76 -15.35 -14.13
CA ARG A 118 -1.48 -15.16 -13.44
C ARG A 118 -1.31 -13.78 -12.80
N TRP A 119 -2.41 -13.10 -12.53
CA TRP A 119 -2.46 -11.72 -12.02
C TRP A 119 -1.67 -11.52 -10.70
N GLY A 120 -1.52 -12.58 -9.90
CA GLY A 120 -0.79 -12.57 -8.64
C GLY A 120 0.72 -12.34 -8.76
N ALA A 121 1.30 -12.43 -9.96
CA ALA A 121 2.75 -12.47 -10.15
C ALA A 121 3.50 -11.23 -9.65
N LYS A 122 2.93 -10.02 -9.78
CA LYS A 122 3.58 -8.77 -9.33
C LYS A 122 3.57 -8.61 -7.80
N PHE A 123 2.62 -9.23 -7.09
CA PHE A 123 2.51 -9.09 -5.64
C PHE A 123 3.68 -9.71 -4.86
N ARG A 124 4.42 -10.65 -5.48
CA ARG A 124 5.63 -11.24 -4.86
C ARG A 124 6.75 -10.23 -4.59
N PHE A 125 6.73 -9.05 -5.22
CA PHE A 125 7.76 -8.03 -5.06
C PHE A 125 7.64 -7.25 -3.74
N GLY A 126 6.51 -7.33 -3.03
CA GLY A 126 6.31 -6.61 -1.77
C GLY A 126 6.03 -5.10 -1.92
N LEU A 127 6.60 -4.45 -2.94
CA LEU A 127 6.35 -3.06 -3.30
C LEU A 127 6.64 -2.82 -4.78
N PHE A 128 5.63 -2.45 -5.56
CA PHE A 128 5.80 -2.17 -6.99
C PHE A 128 4.97 -0.96 -7.45
N ALA A 129 5.42 -0.33 -8.53
CA ALA A 129 4.75 0.85 -9.08
C ALA A 129 3.61 0.45 -10.02
N ILE A 130 2.58 1.27 -10.07
CA ILE A 130 1.41 1.14 -10.96
C ILE A 130 1.11 2.49 -11.64
N SER A 131 0.24 2.50 -12.64
CA SER A 131 -0.17 3.72 -13.33
C SER A 131 -1.11 4.60 -12.48
N ASP A 132 -1.33 5.85 -12.90
CA ASP A 132 -2.39 6.70 -12.32
C ASP A 132 -3.78 6.09 -12.54
N HIS A 133 -4.02 5.47 -13.69
CA HIS A 133 -5.28 4.78 -14.00
C HIS A 133 -5.55 3.68 -12.96
N ASP A 134 -4.58 2.80 -12.72
CA ASP A 134 -4.73 1.72 -11.73
C ASP A 134 -5.01 2.24 -10.33
N MET A 135 -4.32 3.30 -9.91
CA MET A 135 -4.53 3.88 -8.59
C MET A 135 -5.91 4.52 -8.46
N ARG A 136 -6.44 5.13 -9.53
CA ARG A 136 -7.82 5.66 -9.56
C ARG A 136 -8.86 4.55 -9.50
N VAL A 137 -8.67 3.44 -10.23
CA VAL A 137 -9.55 2.26 -10.15
C VAL A 137 -9.61 1.74 -8.71
N ILE A 138 -8.46 1.63 -8.03
CA ILE A 138 -8.38 1.19 -6.64
C ILE A 138 -9.06 2.21 -5.71
N ALA A 139 -8.74 3.50 -5.85
CA ALA A 139 -9.31 4.55 -5.02
C ALA A 139 -10.85 4.59 -5.12
N LEU A 140 -11.38 4.48 -6.34
CA LEU A 140 -12.83 4.42 -6.58
C LEU A 140 -13.46 3.20 -5.90
N ALA A 141 -12.85 2.01 -6.05
CA ALA A 141 -13.34 0.79 -5.43
C ALA A 141 -13.32 0.85 -3.89
N MET A 142 -12.36 1.59 -3.32
CA MET A 142 -12.25 1.84 -1.89
C MET A 142 -13.14 3.00 -1.40
N GLY A 143 -13.82 3.73 -2.28
CA GLY A 143 -14.54 4.96 -1.89
C GLY A 143 -13.62 6.06 -1.35
N ALA A 144 -12.35 6.05 -1.74
CA ALA A 144 -11.35 6.99 -1.23
C ALA A 144 -11.47 8.36 -1.91
N SER A 145 -11.38 9.43 -1.11
CA SER A 145 -11.42 10.81 -1.60
C SER A 145 -10.28 11.12 -2.57
N GLU A 146 -10.61 11.40 -3.83
CA GLU A 146 -9.63 11.80 -4.83
C GLU A 146 -8.91 13.11 -4.46
N GLN A 147 -9.61 14.02 -3.76
CA GLN A 147 -9.04 15.27 -3.28
C GLN A 147 -7.91 15.04 -2.27
N LEU A 148 -8.10 14.10 -1.34
CA LEU A 148 -7.07 13.73 -0.35
C LEU A 148 -5.90 12.94 -0.97
N LEU A 149 -6.14 12.30 -2.11
CA LEU A 149 -5.12 11.65 -2.91
C LEU A 149 -4.42 12.60 -3.88
N HIS A 150 -4.83 13.86 -3.98
CA HIS A 150 -4.24 14.86 -4.87
C HIS A 150 -4.17 14.40 -6.32
N PHE A 151 -5.25 13.78 -6.79
CA PHE A 151 -5.43 13.40 -8.18
C PHE A 151 -5.70 14.58 -9.11
#